data_AF-A0A2V8DXS1-F1
#
_entry.id   AF-A0A2V8DXS1-F1
#
_cell.length_a   1.000
_cell.length_b   1.000
_cell.length_c   1.000
_cell.angle_alpha   90.00
_cell.angle_beta   90.00
_cell.angle_gamma   90.00
#
_symmetry.space_group_name_H-M   'P 1'
#
loop_
_entity.id
_entity.type
_entity.pdbx_description
1 polymer ?
#
loop_
_entity_poly.entity_id
_entity_poly.type
_entity_poly.pdbx_seq_one_letter_code
_entity_poly.pdbx_strand_id
1 'polypeptide(L)' 'MRLLAAWPLLALVMGPLGQAPSQPRAKIDVSKLGPQVGQRVPAFSLKDQTGTIQTLESIMGPKGVMLVFLRSADW' A
#
# COMPACT_ATOMS: atom_id res chain seq x y z
N MET A 1 62.95 22.83 16.47
CA MET A 1 62.34 23.40 17.69
C MET A 1 60.83 23.34 17.54
N ARG A 2 60.19 22.38 18.24
CA ARG A 2 58.79 22.31 18.70
C ARG A 2 57.64 22.25 17.66
N LEU A 3 56.98 21.09 17.69
CA LEU A 3 55.62 20.81 17.26
C LEU A 3 54.62 21.87 17.72
N LEU A 4 53.57 22.11 16.95
CA LEU A 4 52.18 22.05 17.45
C LEU A 4 51.24 21.63 16.30
N ALA A 5 50.75 20.40 16.43
CA ALA A 5 49.61 19.88 15.68
C ALA A 5 48.34 20.63 16.09
N ALA A 6 47.52 21.02 15.12
CA ALA A 6 46.15 21.48 15.37
C ALA A 6 45.21 20.59 14.54
N TRP A 7 44.79 19.47 15.13
CA TRP A 7 43.67 18.68 14.62
C TRP A 7 42.40 19.52 14.77
N PRO A 8 41.61 19.76 13.72
CA PRO A 8 40.27 20.29 13.94
C PRO A 8 39.45 19.24 14.69
N LEU A 9 38.89 19.64 15.82
CA LEU A 9 37.93 18.87 16.61
C LEU A 9 36.76 18.47 15.69
N LEU A 10 36.56 17.17 15.50
CA LEU A 10 35.32 16.64 14.93
C LEU A 10 34.23 16.80 15.99
N ALA A 11 33.44 17.88 15.90
CA ALA A 11 32.25 18.05 16.73
C ALA A 11 31.16 17.10 16.22
N LEU A 12 31.01 15.95 16.90
CA LEU A 12 29.91 15.03 16.68
C LEU A 12 28.61 15.71 17.17
N VAL A 13 27.86 16.32 16.25
CA VAL A 13 26.52 16.84 16.53
C VAL A 13 25.59 15.65 16.73
N MET A 14 25.45 15.24 17.98
CA MET A 14 24.46 14.27 18.44
C MET A 14 23.10 14.99 18.52
N GLY A 15 22.47 15.20 17.35
CA GLY A 15 21.12 15.74 17.26
C GLY A 15 20.10 14.76 17.86
N PRO A 16 18.98 15.23 18.43
CA PRO A 16 17.96 14.33 18.94
C PRO A 16 17.48 13.44 17.80
N LEU A 17 17.24 12.15 18.09
CA LEU A 17 16.42 11.27 17.27
C LEU A 17 14.98 11.82 17.27
N GLY A 18 14.81 12.96 16.60
CA GLY A 18 13.53 13.61 16.41
C GLY A 18 12.68 12.68 15.57
N GLN A 19 11.54 12.28 16.12
CA GLN A 19 10.53 11.53 15.38
C GLN A 19 10.26 12.28 14.07
N ALA A 20 10.50 11.61 12.95
CA ALA A 20 10.25 12.19 11.64
C ALA A 20 8.79 12.66 11.61
N PRO A 21 8.51 13.89 11.11
CA PRO A 21 7.15 14.36 10.99
C PRO A 21 6.34 13.36 10.16
N SER A 22 5.21 12.92 10.71
CA SER A 22 4.27 12.05 10.01
C SER A 22 3.81 12.77 8.74
N GLN A 23 4.25 12.29 7.58
CA GLN A 23 3.85 12.88 6.32
C GLN A 23 2.32 12.80 6.19
N PRO A 24 1.65 13.91 5.81
CA PRO A 24 0.22 13.87 5.52
C PRO A 24 -0.05 12.85 4.43
N ARG A 25 -0.91 11.86 4.72
CA ARG A 25 -1.27 10.84 3.74
C ARG A 25 -2.00 11.52 2.57
N ALA A 26 -1.47 11.36 1.37
CA ALA A 26 -2.11 11.88 0.16
C ALA A 26 -3.54 11.33 0.06
N LYS A 27 -4.50 12.22 -0.23
CA LYS A 27 -5.90 11.84 -0.37
C LYS A 27 -6.05 10.98 -1.64
N ILE A 28 -6.59 9.79 -1.49
CA ILE A 28 -6.85 8.89 -2.61
C ILE A 28 -8.13 9.36 -3.32
N ASP A 29 -8.03 9.59 -4.63
CA ASP A 29 -9.20 9.88 -5.46
C ASP A 29 -9.95 8.57 -5.77
N VAL A 30 -10.94 8.26 -4.95
CA VAL A 30 -11.72 7.03 -5.04
C VAL A 30 -12.51 6.91 -6.35
N SER A 31 -12.80 8.03 -7.03
CA SER A 31 -13.56 8.02 -8.30
C SER A 31 -12.79 7.36 -9.45
N LYS A 32 -11.46 7.32 -9.34
CA LYS A 32 -10.56 6.73 -10.34
C LYS A 32 -10.16 5.29 -10.02
N LEU A 33 -10.65 4.73 -8.91
CA LEU A 33 -10.30 3.37 -8.50
C LEU A 33 -11.21 2.35 -9.19
N GLY A 34 -10.59 1.27 -9.69
CA GLY A 34 -11.28 0.14 -10.27
C GLY A 34 -11.84 0.37 -11.69
N PRO A 35 -12.45 -0.67 -12.27
CA PRO A 35 -13.06 -0.60 -13.59
C PRO A 35 -14.21 0.42 -13.62
N GLN A 36 -14.22 1.25 -14.65
CA GLN A 36 -15.29 2.23 -14.87
C GLN A 36 -16.50 1.59 -15.56
N VAL A 37 -17.67 2.25 -15.51
CA VAL A 37 -18.87 1.78 -16.22
C VAL A 37 -18.57 1.60 -17.71
N GLY A 38 -18.94 0.43 -18.25
CA GLY A 38 -18.65 0.04 -19.63
C GLY A 38 -17.26 -0.55 -19.85
N GLN A 39 -16.35 -0.46 -18.87
CA GLN A 39 -15.07 -1.17 -18.93
C GLN A 39 -15.26 -2.63 -18.51
N ARG A 40 -14.46 -3.51 -19.12
CA ARG A 40 -14.44 -4.93 -18.77
C ARG A 40 -13.76 -5.11 -17.41
N VAL A 41 -14.40 -5.88 -16.53
CA VAL A 41 -13.80 -6.33 -15.27
C VAL A 41 -12.63 -7.29 -15.60
N PRO A 42 -11.45 -7.13 -14.99
CA PRO A 42 -10.34 -8.06 -15.17
C PRO A 42 -10.71 -9.48 -14.76
N ALA A 43 -10.22 -10.46 -15.52
CA ALA A 43 -10.34 -11.86 -15.15
C ALA A 43 -9.56 -12.15 -13.85
N PHE A 44 -10.07 -13.08 -13.05
CA PHE A 44 -9.40 -13.56 -11.85
C PHE A 44 -9.55 -15.08 -11.71
N SER A 45 -8.67 -15.66 -10.91
CA SER A 45 -8.73 -17.05 -10.48
C SER A 45 -8.28 -17.09 -9.02
N LEU A 46 -9.27 -17.16 -8.11
CA LEU A 46 -9.05 -17.00 -6.68
C LEU A 46 -9.68 -18.16 -5.92
N LYS A 47 -9.10 -18.50 -4.78
CA LYS A 47 -9.69 -19.49 -3.86
C LYS A 47 -10.84 -18.86 -3.09
N ASP A 48 -11.95 -19.59 -2.99
CA ASP A 48 -13.03 -19.26 -2.07
C ASP A 48 -12.74 -19.76 -0.64
N GLN A 49 -13.71 -19.62 0.28
CA GLN A 49 -13.58 -20.01 1.68
C GLN A 49 -13.33 -21.50 1.91
N THR A 50 -13.61 -22.35 0.91
CA THR A 50 -13.38 -23.80 0.95
C THR A 50 -12.07 -24.20 0.27
N GLY A 51 -11.34 -23.22 -0.30
CA GLY A 51 -10.14 -23.46 -1.07
C GLY A 51 -10.40 -23.80 -2.55
N THR A 52 -11.67 -23.80 -2.99
CA THR A 52 -12.06 -24.08 -4.37
C THR A 52 -11.73 -22.88 -5.25
N ILE A 53 -11.17 -23.12 -6.42
CA ILE A 53 -10.85 -22.05 -7.37
C ILE A 53 -12.12 -21.58 -8.07
N GLN A 54 -12.37 -20.27 -7.99
CA GLN A 54 -13.43 -19.57 -8.69
C GLN A 54 -12.83 -18.60 -9.70
N THR A 55 -13.49 -18.46 -10.85
CA THR A 55 -13.16 -17.45 -11.86
C THR A 55 -14.32 -16.48 -12.04
N LEU A 56 -14.10 -15.39 -12.77
CA LEU A 56 -15.17 -14.44 -13.09
C LEU A 56 -16.31 -15.14 -13.85
N GLU A 57 -15.95 -16.05 -14.77
CA GLU A 57 -16.90 -16.79 -15.59
C GLU A 57 -17.71 -17.80 -14.76
N SER A 58 -17.08 -18.50 -13.81
CA SER A 58 -17.75 -19.52 -13.00
C SER A 58 -18.82 -18.95 -12.07
N ILE A 59 -18.65 -17.69 -11.63
CA ILE A 59 -19.59 -17.02 -10.71
C ILE A 59 -20.60 -16.13 -11.43
N MET A 60 -20.54 -16.02 -12.75
CA MET A 60 -21.45 -15.18 -13.53
C MET A 60 -22.85 -15.79 -13.59
N GLY A 61 -23.86 -15.07 -13.09
CA GLY A 61 -25.27 -15.43 -13.25
C GLY A 61 -25.94 -14.75 -14.45
N PRO A 62 -27.19 -15.12 -14.78
CA PRO A 62 -27.95 -14.50 -15.88
C PRO A 62 -28.23 -13.01 -15.67
N LYS A 63 -28.11 -12.51 -14.43
CA LYS A 63 -28.24 -11.09 -14.07
C LYS A 63 -26.89 -10.40 -13.79
N GLY A 64 -25.79 -11.06 -14.10
CA GLY A 64 -24.44 -10.61 -13.74
C GLY A 64 -24.03 -11.03 -12.33
N VAL A 65 -22.99 -10.37 -11.81
CA VAL A 65 -22.40 -10.62 -10.49
C VAL A 65 -22.13 -9.31 -9.77
N MET A 66 -22.18 -9.33 -8.45
CA MET A 66 -21.72 -8.24 -7.60
C MET A 66 -20.39 -8.62 -6.95
N LEU A 67 -19.33 -7.85 -7.20
CA LEU A 67 -18.02 -8.03 -6.57
C LEU A 67 -17.84 -7.01 -5.45
N VAL A 68 -17.61 -7.47 -4.22
CA VAL A 68 -17.42 -6.62 -3.04
C VAL A 68 -16.00 -6.80 -2.51
N PHE A 69 -15.22 -5.72 -2.52
CA PHE A 69 -13.88 -5.67 -1.94
C PHE A 69 -13.98 -5.15 -0.52
N LEU A 70 -13.61 -5.98 0.46
CA LEU A 70 -13.56 -5.61 1.86
C LEU A 70 -12.19 -5.92 2.44
N ARG A 71 -11.73 -5.07 3.36
CA ARG A 71 -10.59 -5.37 4.23
C ARG A 71 -11.16 -5.75 5.60
N SER A 72 -10.90 -6.98 6.05
CA SER A 72 -11.25 -7.40 7.41
C SER A 72 -10.39 -6.65 8.43
N ALA A 73 -10.92 -6.50 9.65
CA ALA A 73 -10.13 -6.00 10.77
C ALA A 73 -9.36 -7.17 11.40
N ASP A 74 -8.04 -7.00 11.46
CA ASP A 74 -7.08 -7.76 12.25
C ASP A 74 -7.17 -7.29 13.71
N TRP A 75 -8.21 -7.75 14.44
CA TRP A 75 -8.39 -7.48 15.88
C TRP A 75 -7.71 -8.54 16.74
#